data_AF-A0A418TC06-F1
#
_entry.id   AF-A0A418TC06-F1
#
_cell.length_a   1.000
_cell.length_b   1.000
_cell.length_c   1.000
_cell.angle_alpha   90.00
_cell.angle_beta   90.00
_cell.angle_gamma   90.00
#
_symmetry.space_group_name_H-M   'P 1'
#
loop_
_entity.id
_entity.type
_entity.pdbx_description
1 polymer ?
#
loop_
_entity_poly.entity_id
_entity_poly.type
_entity_poly.pdbx_seq_one_letter_code
_entity_poly.pdbx_strand_id
1 'polypeptide(L)'
;MYLFSKKIKCLNCNQNFRGVNERGKRKYICSGYHNYRSCVRWKVEEEWLLELIHNHFIIDMYKDIGIIGGRGSSKDNKDTVVAEELIDRIESIRVSPVYEELTIYFKDGTKTFMSKNRQTYWTDE
;
A
#
# COMPACT_ATOMS: atom_id res chain seq x y z
N MET A 1 -16.64 5.27 -2.49
CA MET A 1 -16.20 4.17 -1.59
C MET A 1 -14.70 4.27 -1.40
N TYR A 2 -14.14 3.88 -0.24
CA TYR A 2 -12.68 3.81 -0.02
C TYR A 2 -12.21 2.37 -0.18
N LEU A 3 -11.16 2.17 -0.98
CA LEU A 3 -10.71 0.85 -1.44
C LEU A 3 -10.16 -0.03 -0.31
N PHE A 4 -9.41 0.58 0.62
CA PHE A 4 -8.73 -0.11 1.72
C PHE A 4 -9.43 0.11 3.06
N SER A 5 -10.73 0.41 3.03
CA SER A 5 -11.51 0.58 4.26
C SER A 5 -11.38 -0.65 5.16
N LYS A 6 -11.10 -0.44 6.45
CA LYS A 6 -10.88 -1.48 7.48
C LYS A 6 -9.66 -2.40 7.29
N LYS A 7 -8.96 -2.35 6.14
CA LYS A 7 -7.71 -3.12 5.90
C LYS A 7 -6.48 -2.46 6.53
N ILE A 8 -6.53 -1.15 6.78
CA ILE A 8 -5.38 -0.38 7.28
C ILE A 8 -5.44 -0.23 8.81
N LYS A 9 -4.42 -0.75 9.50
CA LYS A 9 -4.24 -0.75 10.96
C LYS A 9 -3.06 0.12 11.38
N CYS A 10 -3.27 0.95 12.40
CA CYS A 10 -2.22 1.74 13.02
C CYS A 10 -1.40 0.90 14.02
N LEU A 11 -0.09 0.85 13.84
CA LEU A 11 0.82 0.16 14.76
C LEU A 11 1.04 0.93 16.08
N ASN A 12 0.84 2.24 16.10
CA ASN A 12 1.07 3.05 17.30
C ASN A 12 -0.09 3.04 18.30
N CYS A 13 -1.33 2.89 17.84
CA CYS A 13 -2.51 2.93 18.73
C CYS A 13 -3.54 1.81 18.47
N ASN A 14 -3.22 0.84 17.59
CA ASN A 14 -4.07 -0.29 17.21
C ASN A 14 -5.45 0.06 16.60
N GLN A 15 -5.73 1.35 16.42
CA GLN A 15 -6.94 1.83 15.77
C GLN A 15 -6.86 1.66 14.25
N ASN A 16 -8.02 1.63 13.59
CA ASN A 16 -8.08 1.60 12.12
C ASN A 16 -7.75 2.97 11.54
N PHE A 17 -7.23 2.99 10.32
CA PHE A 17 -7.28 4.19 9.50
C PHE A 17 -8.67 4.32 8.87
N ARG A 18 -9.12 5.57 8.73
CA ARG A 18 -10.37 5.92 8.07
C ARG A 18 -10.10 6.71 6.80
N GLY A 19 -10.94 6.50 5.80
CA GLY A 19 -10.96 7.31 4.59
C GLY A 19 -11.37 8.75 4.88
N VAL A 20 -10.65 9.69 4.28
CA VAL A 20 -10.96 11.12 4.25
C VAL A 20 -10.76 11.65 2.84
N ASN A 21 -11.61 12.58 2.41
CA ASN A 21 -11.46 13.26 1.13
C ASN A 21 -10.91 14.65 1.42
N GLU A 22 -9.75 14.97 0.87
CA GLU A 22 -9.09 16.25 1.07
C GLU A 22 -8.65 16.81 -0.28
N ARG A 23 -9.24 17.95 -0.67
CA ARG A 23 -8.98 18.62 -1.95
C ARG A 23 -9.19 17.69 -3.17
N GLY A 24 -10.24 16.88 -3.13
CA GLY A 24 -10.57 15.92 -4.19
C GLY A 24 -9.72 14.64 -4.19
N LYS A 25 -8.72 14.53 -3.30
CA LYS A 25 -7.89 13.34 -3.17
C LYS A 25 -8.36 12.45 -2.02
N ARG A 26 -8.51 11.16 -2.30
CA ARG A 26 -8.82 10.13 -1.29
C ARG A 26 -7.55 9.81 -0.50
N LYS A 27 -7.64 9.93 0.82
CA LYS A 27 -6.54 9.67 1.75
C LYS A 27 -7.05 8.87 2.95
N TYR A 28 -6.12 8.34 3.71
CA TYR A 28 -6.36 7.61 4.94
C TYR A 28 -5.67 8.32 6.10
N ILE A 29 -6.36 8.42 7.23
CA ILE A 29 -5.83 8.98 8.47
C ILE A 29 -6.19 8.07 9.65
N CYS A 30 -5.28 7.95 10.62
CA CYS A 30 -5.55 7.20 11.85
C CYS A 30 -6.81 7.72 12.56
N SER A 31 -7.75 6.84 12.88
CA SER A 31 -8.99 7.22 13.58
C SER A 31 -8.76 7.68 15.01
N GLY A 32 -7.73 7.16 15.70
CA GLY A 32 -7.31 7.64 17.02
C GLY A 32 -6.90 9.12 16.99
N TYR A 33 -6.12 9.51 15.98
CA TYR A 33 -5.79 10.93 15.78
C TYR A 33 -7.01 11.75 15.37
N HIS A 34 -7.84 11.23 14.45
CA HIS A 34 -8.96 12.01 13.93
C HIS A 34 -10.02 12.30 15.01
N ASN A 35 -10.40 11.30 15.80
CA ASN A 35 -11.46 11.40 16.80
C ASN A 35 -10.97 12.00 18.13
N TYR A 36 -9.79 11.59 18.61
CA TYR A 36 -9.33 11.87 19.98
C TYR A 36 -7.97 12.59 20.04
N ARG A 37 -7.31 12.82 18.91
CA ARG A 37 -5.94 13.39 18.83
C ARG A 37 -4.89 12.60 19.65
N SER A 38 -5.17 11.34 19.98
CA SER A 38 -4.33 10.49 20.83
C SER A 38 -3.21 9.75 20.08
N CYS A 39 -3.07 9.98 18.78
CA CYS A 39 -2.07 9.36 17.90
C CYS A 39 -1.44 10.42 17.00
N VAL A 40 -0.39 10.09 16.25
CA VAL A 40 0.27 11.04 15.35
C VAL A 40 -0.55 11.25 14.07
N ARG A 41 -0.59 12.50 13.60
CA ARG A 41 -1.18 12.84 12.31
C ARG A 41 -0.26 12.41 11.18
N TRP A 42 -0.60 11.31 10.52
CA TRP A 42 -0.01 10.96 9.25
C TRP A 42 -1.10 10.60 8.23
N LYS A 43 -0.89 10.99 6.97
CA LYS A 43 -1.84 10.79 5.89
C LYS A 43 -1.21 9.86 4.86
N VAL A 44 -1.97 8.84 4.47
CA VAL A 44 -1.58 7.91 3.41
C VAL A 44 -2.51 8.15 2.22
N GLU A 45 -1.96 8.44 1.04
CA GLU A 45 -2.77 8.68 -0.16
C GLU A 45 -3.25 7.35 -0.77
N GLU A 46 -4.51 7.28 -1.19
CA GLU A 46 -5.09 6.03 -1.74
C GLU A 46 -4.45 5.64 -3.08
N GLU A 47 -4.19 6.62 -3.94
CA GLU A 47 -3.53 6.44 -5.23
C GLU A 47 -2.10 5.90 -5.06
N TRP A 48 -1.35 6.47 -4.11
CA TRP A 48 -0.01 5.98 -3.78
C TRP A 48 -0.01 4.54 -3.25
N LEU A 49 -1.00 4.16 -2.44
CA LEU A 49 -1.15 2.77 -2.01
C LEU A 49 -1.39 1.84 -3.20
N LEU A 50 -2.29 2.21 -4.11
CA LEU A 50 -2.56 1.44 -5.32
C LEU A 50 -1.31 1.26 -6.18
N GLU A 51 -0.52 2.31 -6.36
CA GLU A 51 0.75 2.23 -7.10
C GLU A 51 1.72 1.23 -6.46
N LEU A 52 1.86 1.26 -5.12
CA LEU A 52 2.73 0.29 -4.42
C LEU A 52 2.27 -1.15 -4.63
N ILE A 53 0.96 -1.39 -4.52
CA ILE A 53 0.35 -2.70 -4.69
C ILE A 53 0.54 -3.19 -6.13
N HIS A 54 0.29 -2.32 -7.11
CA HIS A 54 0.48 -2.64 -8.51
C HIS A 54 1.95 -2.95 -8.84
N ASN A 55 2.89 -2.17 -8.30
CA ASN A 55 4.33 -2.43 -8.46
C ASN A 55 4.73 -3.78 -7.85
N HIS A 56 4.11 -4.17 -6.73
CA HIS A 56 4.27 -5.50 -6.15
C HIS A 56 3.91 -6.60 -7.13
N PHE A 57 2.74 -6.54 -7.76
CA PHE A 57 2.35 -7.54 -8.72
C PHE A 57 3.21 -7.57 -9.97
N ILE A 58 3.60 -6.41 -10.49
CA ILE A 58 4.51 -6.36 -11.63
C ILE A 58 5.83 -7.07 -11.31
N ILE A 59 6.41 -6.77 -10.15
CA ILE A 59 7.68 -7.35 -9.73
C ILE A 59 7.53 -8.86 -9.48
N ASP A 60 6.45 -9.28 -8.84
CA ASP A 60 6.12 -10.68 -8.60
C ASP A 60 5.95 -11.46 -9.92
N MET A 61 5.19 -10.91 -10.87
CA MET A 61 5.05 -11.48 -12.22
C MET A 61 6.39 -11.60 -12.94
N TYR A 62 7.26 -10.59 -12.85
CA TYR A 62 8.59 -10.67 -13.45
C TYR A 62 9.51 -11.69 -12.76
N LYS A 63 9.35 -11.93 -11.44
CA LYS A 63 10.06 -13.01 -10.75
C LYS A 63 9.60 -14.38 -11.26
N ASP A 64 8.29 -14.57 -11.41
CA ASP A 64 7.68 -15.83 -11.88
C ASP A 64 8.05 -16.16 -13.33
N ILE A 65 8.10 -15.16 -14.21
CA ILE A 65 8.52 -15.35 -15.61
C ILE A 65 10.00 -15.71 -15.71
N GLY A 66 10.79 -15.41 -14.67
CA GLY A 66 12.22 -15.62 -14.63
C GLY A 66 12.93 -14.67 -15.59
N ILE A 67 14.07 -14.13 -15.13
CA ILE A 67 15.35 -14.12 -15.85
C ILE A 67 15.28 -14.61 -17.34
N ILE A 68 14.58 -13.89 -18.22
CA ILE A 68 14.75 -13.92 -19.67
C ILE A 68 15.17 -12.51 -20.01
N GLY A 69 16.47 -12.39 -20.28
CA GLY A 69 17.21 -11.14 -20.19
C GLY A 69 16.69 -10.02 -21.08
N GLY A 70 16.99 -8.80 -20.64
CA GLY A 70 16.95 -7.63 -21.48
C GLY A 70 16.42 -6.42 -20.74
N ARG A 71 17.23 -5.35 -20.74
CA ARG A 71 16.75 -3.98 -20.55
C ARG A 71 15.76 -3.66 -21.68
N GLY A 72 14.53 -4.13 -21.55
CA GLY A 72 13.43 -3.86 -22.46
C GLY A 72 12.51 -2.84 -21.80
N SER A 73 12.60 -1.60 -22.25
CA SER A 73 11.64 -0.56 -21.92
C SER A 73 10.25 -1.02 -22.36
N SER A 74 9.48 -1.60 -21.44
CA SER A 74 8.09 -1.99 -21.69
C SER A 74 7.22 -0.74 -21.58
N LYS A 75 7.33 0.10 -22.62
CA LYS A 75 6.24 1.00 -22.99
C LYS A 75 5.11 0.11 -23.52
N ASP A 76 3.91 0.32 -22.98
CA ASP A 76 2.65 -0.12 -23.59
C ASP A 76 2.26 -1.59 -23.41
N ASN A 77 2.15 -2.03 -22.15
CA ASN A 77 1.03 -2.90 -21.75
C ASN A 77 0.52 -2.40 -20.39
N LYS A 78 -0.39 -1.43 -20.41
CA LYS A 78 -1.27 -1.17 -19.27
C LYS A 78 -2.27 -2.33 -19.22
N ASP A 79 -1.81 -3.49 -18.77
CA ASP A 79 -2.72 -4.52 -18.29
C ASP A 79 -3.58 -3.82 -17.23
N THR A 80 -4.85 -3.70 -17.56
CA THR A 80 -5.79 -2.91 -16.78
C THR A 80 -6.22 -3.81 -15.63
N VAL A 81 -5.28 -4.16 -14.75
CA VAL A 81 -5.59 -4.93 -13.55
C VAL A 81 -6.60 -4.11 -12.78
N VAL A 82 -7.80 -4.66 -12.63
CA VAL A 82 -8.91 -3.92 -12.02
C VAL A 82 -8.54 -3.71 -10.56
N ALA A 83 -8.68 -2.48 -10.06
CA ALA A 83 -8.28 -2.14 -8.68
C ALA A 83 -8.91 -3.08 -7.63
N GLU A 84 -10.09 -3.62 -7.93
CA GLU A 84 -10.81 -4.60 -7.13
C GLU A 84 -10.04 -5.92 -6.96
N GLU A 85 -9.47 -6.46 -8.04
CA GLU A 85 -8.64 -7.68 -8.00
C GLU A 85 -7.39 -7.49 -7.15
N LEU A 86 -6.75 -6.32 -7.25
CA LEU A 86 -5.59 -5.96 -6.44
C LEU A 86 -5.92 -5.95 -4.95
N ILE A 87 -7.08 -5.41 -4.58
CA ILE A 87 -7.53 -5.27 -3.18
C ILE A 87 -7.86 -6.63 -2.57
N ASP A 88 -8.40 -7.55 -3.37
CA ASP A 88 -8.78 -8.89 -2.93
C ASP A 88 -7.57 -9.75 -2.56
N ARG A 89 -6.39 -9.47 -3.12
CA ARG A 89 -5.14 -10.14 -2.74
C ARG A 89 -4.52 -9.58 -1.46
N ILE A 90 -4.97 -8.43 -0.96
CA ILE A 90 -4.44 -7.83 0.27
C ILE A 90 -5.09 -8.46 1.49
N GLU A 91 -4.26 -8.97 2.38
CA GLU A 91 -4.68 -9.45 3.69
C GLU A 91 -4.84 -8.28 4.67
N SER A 92 -3.77 -7.51 4.90
CA SER A 92 -3.80 -6.36 5.81
C SER A 92 -2.73 -5.33 5.48
N ILE A 93 -2.95 -4.09 5.90
CA ILE A 93 -1.97 -3.00 5.78
C ILE A 93 -1.65 -2.49 7.19
N ARG A 94 -0.37 -2.48 7.56
CA ARG A 94 0.12 -1.99 8.84
C ARG A 94 0.86 -0.68 8.64
N VAL A 95 0.56 0.31 9.46
CA VAL A 95 1.03 1.67 9.27
C VAL A 95 1.52 2.23 10.59
N SER A 96 2.74 2.74 10.62
CA SER A 96 3.32 3.47 11.75
C SER A 96 3.38 4.96 11.45
N PRO A 97 2.37 5.77 11.86
CA PRO A 97 2.44 7.23 11.81
C PRO A 97 3.67 7.87 12.42
N VAL A 98 4.28 7.25 13.44
CA VAL A 98 5.45 7.82 14.12
C VAL A 98 6.71 7.69 13.27
N TYR A 99 6.91 6.52 12.66
CA TYR A 99 8.09 6.24 11.83
C TYR A 99 7.86 6.55 10.35
N GLU A 100 6.63 6.90 9.96
CA GLU A 100 6.20 7.05 8.57
C GLU A 100 6.47 5.78 7.75
N GLU A 101 6.22 4.62 8.38
CA GLU A 101 6.44 3.30 7.80
C GLU A 101 5.11 2.63 7.45
N LEU A 102 5.13 1.82 6.40
CA LEU A 102 3.98 1.08 5.94
C LEU A 102 4.39 -0.33 5.50
N THR A 103 3.58 -1.32 5.85
CA THR A 103 3.75 -2.72 5.41
C THR A 103 2.43 -3.24 4.87
N ILE A 104 2.44 -3.78 3.66
CA ILE A 104 1.31 -4.44 3.01
C ILE A 104 1.56 -5.93 3.08
N TYR A 105 0.61 -6.67 3.65
CA TYR A 105 0.62 -8.13 3.71
C TYR A 105 -0.35 -8.66 2.67
N PHE A 106 0.12 -9.57 1.82
CA PHE A 106 -0.67 -10.20 0.78
C PHE A 106 -1.08 -11.61 1.19
N LYS A 107 -2.19 -12.09 0.63
CA LYS A 107 -2.74 -13.43 0.91
C LYS A 107 -1.85 -14.58 0.44
N ASP A 108 -0.94 -14.32 -0.49
CA ASP A 108 0.08 -15.29 -0.93
C ASP A 108 1.27 -15.40 0.05
N GLY A 109 1.24 -14.65 1.16
CA GLY A 109 2.29 -14.66 2.18
C GLY A 109 3.42 -13.68 1.92
N THR A 110 3.46 -13.05 0.72
CA THR A 110 4.43 -12.00 0.43
C THR A 110 4.06 -10.70 1.16
N LYS A 111 5.03 -9.81 1.30
CA LYS A 111 4.81 -8.47 1.85
C LYS A 111 5.61 -7.40 1.13
N THR A 112 5.06 -6.20 1.10
CA THR A 112 5.76 -4.97 0.70
C THR A 112 5.99 -4.12 1.93
N PHE A 113 7.21 -3.64 2.15
CA PHE A 113 7.50 -2.64 3.18
C PHE A 113 7.98 -1.33 2.55
N MET A 114 7.62 -0.22 3.19
CA MET A 114 8.05 1.12 2.83
C MET A 114 8.46 1.91 4.08
N SER A 115 9.67 2.48 4.06
CA SER A 115 10.16 3.42 5.08
C SER A 115 9.98 4.89 4.65
N LYS A 116 10.18 5.79 5.62
CA LYS A 116 10.11 7.25 5.47
C LYS A 116 10.85 7.81 4.26
N ASN A 117 12.01 7.26 3.92
CA ASN A 117 12.83 7.77 2.81
C ASN A 117 12.37 7.29 1.43
N ARG A 118 11.35 6.43 1.35
CA ARG A 118 10.85 5.82 0.10
C ARG A 118 11.92 5.10 -0.74
N GLN A 119 13.10 4.86 -0.16
CA GLN A 119 14.30 4.37 -0.85
C GLN A 119 14.41 2.85 -0.84
N THR A 120 13.59 2.18 -0.06
CA THR A 120 13.69 0.74 0.15
C THR A 120 12.32 0.13 -0.06
N TYR A 121 12.20 -0.52 -1.21
CA TYR A 121 11.12 -1.41 -1.58
C TYR A 121 11.71 -2.81 -1.57
N TRP A 122 11.12 -3.73 -0.81
CA TRP A 122 11.49 -5.13 -0.86
C TRP A 122 10.23 -5.99 -0.91
N THR A 123 10.32 -7.04 -1.71
CA THR A 123 9.38 -8.16 -1.73
C THR A 123 10.12 -9.34 -1.14
N ASP A 124 9.47 -10.16 -0.33
CA ASP A 124 10.09 -11.39 0.20
C ASP A 124 10.56 -12.27 -0.99
N GLU A 125 11.65 -13.02 -0.77
CA GLU A 125 12.21 -14.00 -1.71
C GLU A 125 11.30 -15.21 -1.89
#